data_AF-A0A6N3I0F8-F1
#
_entry.id   AF-A0A6N3I0F8-F1
#
_cell.length_a   1.000
_cell.length_b   1.000
_cell.length_c   1.000
_cell.angle_alpha   90.00
_cell.angle_beta   90.00
_cell.angle_gamma   90.00
#
_symmetry.space_group_name_H-M   'P 1'
#
loop_
_entity.id
_entity.type
_entity.pdbx_description
1 polymer ?
#
loop_
_entity_poly.entity_id
_entity_poly.type
_entity_poly.pdbx_seq_one_letter_code
_entity_poly.pdbx_strand_id
1 'polypeptide(L)'
;MPDHIHMLVSIPPKCSICSFMGYLKGKSALMIFDKHANLKYKYGNRHFWAEGYYVSTVGLNEATVRKYIQEQEKYDIAMDKLSVKEYEDPFKG
;
A
#
# COMPACT_ATOMS: atom_id res chain seq x y z
N MET A 1 -7.71 -8.35 6.20
CA MET A 1 -7.62 -6.91 6.53
C MET A 1 -6.66 -6.30 5.53
N PRO A 2 -7.01 -5.17 4.92
CA PRO A 2 -6.22 -4.52 3.88
C PRO A 2 -5.08 -3.74 4.55
N ASP A 3 -4.10 -4.46 5.10
CA ASP A 3 -2.97 -3.89 5.84
C ASP A 3 -1.71 -3.68 4.98
N HIS A 4 -1.79 -3.99 3.69
CA HIS A 4 -0.69 -3.88 2.73
C HIS A 4 -1.18 -3.49 1.33
N ILE A 5 -0.24 -3.06 0.47
CA ILE A 5 -0.50 -2.70 -0.93
C ILE A 5 0.41 -3.53 -1.84
N HIS A 6 -0.16 -4.06 -2.91
CA HIS A 6 0.57 -4.68 -4.02
C HIS A 6 0.72 -3.69 -5.18
N MET A 7 1.93 -3.58 -5.75
CA MET A 7 2.19 -2.69 -6.89
C MET A 7 3.06 -3.39 -7.93
N LEU A 8 2.71 -3.23 -9.20
CA LEU A 8 3.56 -3.56 -10.33
C LEU A 8 4.14 -2.27 -10.91
N VAL A 9 5.45 -2.06 -10.77
CA VAL A 9 6.13 -0.82 -11.15
C VAL A 9 7.31 -1.08 -12.06
N SER A 10 7.50 -0.21 -13.05
CA SER A 10 8.70 -0.17 -13.88
C SER A 10 9.67 0.86 -13.30
N ILE A 11 10.85 0.41 -12.88
CA ILE A 11 11.89 1.26 -12.27
C ILE A 11 13.12 1.26 -13.18
N PRO A 12 13.65 2.42 -13.58
CA PRO A 12 14.90 2.48 -14.34
C PRO A 12 16.05 1.79 -13.58
N PRO A 13 16.90 1.00 -14.23
CA PRO A 13 17.94 0.21 -13.55
C PRO A 13 19.00 1.07 -12.83
N LYS A 14 19.13 2.35 -13.22
CA LYS A 14 19.99 3.34 -12.53
C LYS A 14 19.45 3.77 -11.16
N CYS A 15 18.18 3.52 -10.88
CA CYS A 15 17.53 3.88 -9.63
C CYS A 15 17.55 2.67 -8.68
N SER A 16 18.08 2.86 -7.48
CA SER A 16 18.03 1.82 -6.46
C SER A 16 16.60 1.61 -5.95
N ILE A 17 16.22 0.34 -5.84
CA ILE A 17 14.91 -0.08 -5.29
C ILE A 17 14.74 0.45 -3.87
N CYS A 18 15.79 0.41 -3.03
CA CYS A 18 15.68 0.89 -1.65
C CYS A 18 15.41 2.39 -1.57
N SER A 19 16.05 3.18 -2.43
CA SER A 19 15.82 4.63 -2.51
C SER A 19 14.42 4.94 -3.02
N PHE A 20 13.95 4.22 -4.03
CA PHE A 20 12.58 4.34 -4.54
C PHE A 20 11.55 4.03 -3.45
N MET A 21 11.70 2.90 -2.74
CA MET A 21 10.78 2.50 -1.67
C MET A 21 10.82 3.47 -0.48
N GLY A 22 12.01 3.96 -0.11
CA GLY A 22 12.15 4.97 0.95
C GLY A 22 11.42 6.26 0.61
N TYR A 23 11.57 6.76 -0.62
CA TYR A 23 10.83 7.92 -1.10
C TYR A 23 9.33 7.67 -1.13
N LEU A 24 8.90 6.55 -1.71
CA LEU A 24 7.48 6.21 -1.87
C LEU A 24 6.77 6.09 -0.52
N LYS A 25 7.32 5.31 0.41
CA LYS A 25 6.75 5.13 1.76
C LYS A 25 6.77 6.43 2.55
N GLY A 26 7.87 7.19 2.48
CA GLY A 26 8.00 8.45 3.21
C GLY A 26 7.03 9.54 2.73
N LYS A 27 6.96 9.76 1.41
CA LYS A 27 6.06 10.77 0.82
C LYS A 27 4.60 10.40 0.95
N SER A 28 4.23 9.14 0.72
CA SER A 28 2.84 8.69 0.89
C SER A 28 2.39 8.83 2.34
N ALA A 29 3.20 8.43 3.33
CA ALA A 29 2.87 8.60 4.74
C ALA A 29 2.61 10.07 5.08
N LEU A 30 3.48 10.98 4.62
CA LEU A 30 3.29 12.42 4.81
C LEU A 30 1.96 12.90 4.21
N MET A 31 1.68 12.54 2.97
CA MET A 31 0.45 12.93 2.28
C MET A 31 -0.81 12.36 2.94
N ILE A 32 -0.75 11.13 3.45
CA ILE A 32 -1.87 10.49 4.15
C ILE A 32 -2.16 11.22 5.47
N PHE A 33 -1.14 11.52 6.28
CA PHE A 33 -1.36 12.27 7.52
C PHE A 33 -1.78 13.72 7.28
N ASP A 34 -1.44 14.30 6.14
CA ASP A 34 -1.89 15.64 5.76
C ASP A 34 -3.38 15.65 5.38
N LYS A 35 -3.80 14.70 4.53
CA LYS A 35 -5.20 14.56 4.08
C LYS A 35 -6.14 14.01 5.15
N HIS A 36 -5.66 13.12 6.02
CA HIS A 36 -6.46 12.41 7.02
C HIS A 36 -5.91 12.70 8.42
N ALA A 37 -6.21 13.91 8.92
CA ALA A 37 -5.67 14.40 10.18
C ALA A 37 -6.05 13.52 11.39
N ASN A 38 -7.21 12.88 11.35
CA ASN A 38 -7.70 11.90 12.32
C ASN A 38 -6.74 10.70 12.49
N LEU A 39 -6.04 10.29 11.43
CA LEU A 39 -5.08 9.18 11.50
C LEU A 39 -3.85 9.50 12.36
N LYS A 40 -3.52 10.78 12.59
CA LYS A 40 -2.41 11.15 13.48
C LYS A 40 -2.63 10.66 14.91
N TYR A 41 -3.89 10.56 15.35
CA TYR A 41 -4.24 10.06 16.69
C TYR A 41 -4.22 8.53 16.77
N LYS A 42 -4.62 7.84 15.69
CA LYS A 42 -4.57 6.36 15.58
C LYS A 42 -3.13 5.85 15.49
N TYR A 43 -2.26 6.58 14.80
CA TYR A 43 -0.85 6.24 14.61
C TYR A 43 0.04 7.26 15.34
N GLY A 44 -0.07 7.37 16.67
CA GLY A 44 0.53 8.42 17.49
C GLY A 44 2.03 8.74 17.27
N ASN A 45 2.81 7.81 16.71
CA ASN A 45 4.23 8.01 16.34
C ASN A 45 4.43 8.37 14.85
N ARG A 46 3.36 8.67 14.10
CA ARG A 46 3.35 8.95 12.65
C ARG A 46 4.02 7.88 11.79
N HIS A 47 4.04 6.62 12.25
CA HIS A 47 4.43 5.48 11.42
C HIS A 47 3.19 4.92 10.72
N PHE A 48 3.11 5.12 9.41
CA PHE A 48 2.01 4.58 8.60
C PHE A 48 2.36 3.19 8.03
N TRP A 49 3.57 3.04 7.49
CA TRP A 49 4.05 1.80 6.91
C TRP A 49 4.90 1.01 7.90
N ALA A 50 4.86 -0.33 7.79
CA ALA A 50 5.88 -1.19 8.39
C ALA A 50 7.28 -0.82 7.87
N GLU A 51 8.34 -1.12 8.63
CA GLU A 51 9.72 -0.79 8.22
C GLU A 51 10.14 -1.55 6.94
N GLY A 52 9.80 -2.84 6.88
CA GLY A 52 10.10 -3.71 5.75
C GLY A 52 9.27 -3.45 4.49
N TYR A 53 9.70 -4.07 3.39
CA TYR A 53 8.95 -4.19 2.14
C TYR A 53 9.38 -5.48 1.43
N TYR A 54 8.49 -6.03 0.62
CA TYR A 54 8.80 -7.16 -0.26
C TYR A 54 8.93 -6.67 -1.70
N VAL A 55 9.92 -7.20 -2.43
CA VAL A 55 10.12 -6.92 -3.85
C VAL A 55 10.55 -8.18 -4.57
N SER A 56 9.99 -8.39 -5.77
CA SER A 56 10.37 -9.47 -6.67
C SER A 56 10.48 -8.92 -8.08
N THR A 57 11.50 -9.37 -8.82
CA THR A 57 11.67 -8.98 -10.21
C THR A 57 10.71 -9.77 -11.09
N VAL A 58 10.04 -9.06 -12.01
CA VAL A 58 9.10 -9.65 -12.94
C VAL A 58 9.67 -9.57 -14.35
N GLY A 59 9.77 -10.71 -15.02
CA GLY A 59 10.20 -10.81 -16.42
C GLY A 59 9.04 -11.22 -17.31
N LEU A 60 9.18 -12.36 -18.00
CA LEU A 60 8.21 -12.89 -18.96
C LEU A 60 6.80 -13.16 -18.39
N ASN A 61 6.65 -13.22 -17.07
CA ASN A 61 5.39 -13.54 -16.39
C ASN A 61 4.57 -12.30 -15.99
N GLU A 62 4.86 -11.14 -16.57
CA GLU A 62 4.21 -9.87 -16.21
C GLU A 62 2.68 -9.91 -16.29
N ALA A 63 2.14 -10.55 -17.33
CA ALA A 63 0.69 -10.71 -17.49
C ALA A 63 0.05 -11.50 -16.33
N THR A 64 0.71 -12.56 -15.89
CA THR A 64 0.26 -13.40 -14.77
C THR A 64 0.32 -12.63 -13.46
N VAL A 65 1.41 -11.91 -13.20
CA VAL A 65 1.56 -11.10 -11.97
C VAL A 65 0.54 -9.96 -11.93
N ARG A 66 0.32 -9.28 -13.06
CA ARG A 66 -0.73 -8.25 -13.17
C ARG A 66 -2.11 -8.81 -12.85
N LYS A 67 -2.45 -9.97 -13.41
CA LYS A 67 -3.73 -10.63 -13.15
C LYS A 67 -3.86 -10.98 -11.66
N TYR A 68 -2.82 -11.54 -11.07
CA TYR A 68 -2.79 -11.86 -9.64
C TYR A 68 -3.06 -10.64 -8.76
N ILE A 69 -2.38 -9.51 -9.01
CA ILE A 69 -2.58 -8.27 -8.24
C ILE A 69 -4.03 -7.79 -8.33
N GLN A 70 -4.61 -7.78 -9.54
CA GLN A 70 -6.00 -7.36 -9.75
C GLN A 70 -7.02 -8.29 -9.07
N GLU A 71 -6.75 -9.60 -9.05
CA GLU A 71 -7.61 -10.58 -8.39
C GLU A 71 -7.49 -10.50 -6.87
N GLN A 72 -6.27 -10.25 -6.35
CA GLN A 72 -6.01 -10.02 -4.94
C GLN A 72 -6.78 -8.79 -4.44
N GLU A 73 -6.69 -7.67 -5.15
CA GLU A 73 -7.45 -6.45 -4.83
C GLU A 73 -8.96 -6.72 -4.78
N LYS A 74 -9.51 -7.45 -5.76
CA LYS A 74 -10.93 -7.81 -5.79
C LYS A 74 -11.33 -8.70 -4.61
N TYR A 75 -10.49 -9.68 -4.27
CA TYR A 75 -10.72 -10.57 -3.16
C TYR A 75 -10.70 -9.81 -1.83
N ASP A 76 -9.71 -8.93 -1.63
CA ASP A 76 -9.58 -8.11 -0.43
C ASP A 76 -10.80 -7.18 -0.29
N ILE A 77 -11.25 -6.52 -1.38
CA ILE A 77 -12.49 -5.71 -1.38
C ILE A 77 -13.72 -6.54 -1.03
N ALA A 78 -13.83 -7.77 -1.56
CA ALA A 78 -14.97 -8.64 -1.28
C ALA A 78 -14.98 -9.08 0.19
N MET A 79 -13.81 -9.42 0.74
CA MET A 79 -13.63 -9.77 2.14
C MET A 79 -13.95 -8.59 3.07
N ASP A 80 -13.51 -7.38 2.72
CA ASP A 80 -13.79 -6.17 3.50
C ASP A 80 -15.30 -5.86 3.56
N LYS A 81 -16.01 -6.03 2.45
CA LYS A 81 -17.48 -5.88 2.40
C LYS A 81 -18.21 -6.92 3.27
N LEU A 82 -17.62 -8.10 3.45
CA LEU A 82 -18.16 -9.16 4.31
C LEU A 82 -17.81 -8.92 5.78
N SER A 83 -16.67 -8.29 6.08
CA SER A 83 -16.23 -7.98 7.45
C SER A 83 -16.80 -6.64 7.93
N VAL A 84 -18.04 -6.64 8.42
CA VAL A 84 -18.66 -5.45 9.03
C VAL A 84 -18.05 -5.22 10.42
N LYS A 85 -16.86 -4.61 10.53
CA LYS A 85 -16.30 -4.17 11.82
C LYS A 85 -15.38 -2.94 11.75
N GLU A 86 -15.60 -2.03 10.81
CA GLU A 86 -15.13 -0.64 10.96
C GLU A 86 -16.36 0.27 11.01
N TYR A 87 -16.62 0.85 12.20
CA TYR A 87 -17.81 1.67 12.43
C TYR A 87 -17.78 2.99 11.65
N GLU A 88 -16.61 3.46 11.22
CA GLU A 88 -16.41 4.62 10.35
C GLU A 88 -15.14 4.44 9.49
N ASP A 89 -15.20 4.79 8.20
CA ASP A 89 -14.07 4.77 7.28
C ASP A 89 -13.03 5.83 7.73
N PRO A 90 -11.79 5.42 8.09
CA PRO A 90 -10.79 6.33 8.61
C PRO A 90 -10.27 7.34 7.57
N PHE A 91 -10.58 7.13 6.28
CA PHE A 91 -10.21 8.01 5.18
C PHE A 91 -11.37 8.90 4.72
N LYS A 92 -12.53 8.84 5.38
CA LYS A 92 -13.69 9.69 5.08
C LYS A 92 -13.47 11.10 5.64
N GLY A 93 -12.68 11.89 4.90
CA GLY A 93 -12.53 13.35 5.08
C GLY A 93 -13.48 14.11 4.18
#